data_AF-A0A2R7P1Y9-F1
#
_entry.id   AF-A0A2R7P1Y9-F1
#
_cell.length_a   1.000
_cell.length_b   1.000
_cell.length_c   1.000
_cell.angle_alpha   90.00
_cell.angle_beta   90.00
_cell.angle_gamma   90.00
#
_symmetry.space_group_name_H-M   'P 1'
#
loop_
_entity.id
_entity.type
_entity.pdbx_description
1 polymer ?
#
loop_
_entity_poly.entity_id
_entity_poly.type
_entity_poly.pdbx_seq_one_letter_code
_entity_poly.pdbx_strand_id
1 'polypeptide(L)' 'MEEIRCGACSRKLGEGVYIRLSIKCPRCGVMNSLRAESPTSERHGASNVTGTHHGTHHSLDRRQTPSR' A
#
# COMPACT_ATOMS: atom_id res chain seq x y z
N MET A 1 0.52 -0.90 22.01
CA MET A 1 0.25 -1.83 20.89
C MET A 1 -0.05 -0.98 19.67
N GLU A 2 0.55 -1.25 18.51
CA GLU A 2 0.40 -0.40 17.33
C GLU A 2 -0.95 -0.61 16.66
N GLU A 3 -1.53 0.48 16.15
CA GLU A 3 -2.77 0.41 15.36
C GLU A 3 -2.44 0.05 13.90
N ILE A 4 -3.03 -1.03 13.42
CA ILE A 4 -2.85 -1.53 12.07
C ILE A 4 -4.00 -1.00 11.22
N ARG A 5 -3.71 -0.11 10.28
CA ARG A 5 -4.71 0.48 9.38
C ARG A 5 -4.57 -0.05 7.96
N CYS A 6 -5.69 -0.09 7.24
CA CYS A 6 -5.71 -0.45 5.83
C CYS A 6 -5.12 0.69 4.98
N GLY A 7 -4.14 0.40 4.12
CA GLY A 7 -3.55 1.40 3.22
C GLY A 7 -4.50 1.96 2.14
N ALA A 8 -5.66 1.33 1.92
CA ALA A 8 -6.63 1.77 0.92
C ALA A 8 -7.83 2.53 1.52
N CYS A 9 -8.44 2.01 2.59
CA CYS A 9 -9.64 2.60 3.19
C CYS A 9 -9.41 3.28 4.55
N SER A 10 -8.16 3.35 5.01
CA SER A 10 -7.71 3.94 6.28
C SER A 10 -8.40 3.44 7.57
N ARG A 11 -9.28 2.45 7.45
CA ARG A 11 -9.99 1.83 8.56
C ARG A 11 -9.08 0.88 9.34
N LYS A 12 -9.30 0.81 10.66
CA LYS A 12 -8.62 -0.11 11.58
C LYS A 12 -8.86 -1.57 11.17
N LEU A 13 -7.76 -2.29 10.95
CA LEU A 13 -7.71 -3.73 10.69
C LEU A 13 -7.51 -4.51 11.99
N GLY A 14 -6.74 -3.96 12.92
CA GLY A 14 -6.45 -4.57 14.21
C GLY A 14 -5.45 -3.75 14.99
N GLU A 15 -4.99 -4.30 16.11
CA GLU A 15 -3.90 -3.77 16.90
C GLU A 15 -2.99 -4.93 17.31
N GLY A 16 -1.69 -4.72 17.25
CA GLY A 16 -0.73 -5.79 17.54
C GLY A 16 0.71 -5.32 17.59
N VAL A 17 1.60 -6.27 17.86
CA VAL A 17 3.03 -6.16 17.58
C VAL A 17 3.31 -7.14 16.45
N TYR A 18 3.91 -6.67 15.36
CA TYR A 18 4.16 -7.49 14.18
C TYR A 18 5.53 -7.16 13.61
N ILE A 19 6.22 -8.15 13.02
CA ILE A 19 7.46 -7.90 12.27
C ILE A 19 7.11 -7.74 10.78
N ARG A 20 6.26 -8.64 10.29
CA ARG A 20 5.64 -8.60 8.96
C ARG A 20 4.20 -9.09 9.08
N LEU A 21 3.28 -8.41 8.41
CA LEU A 21 1.87 -8.79 8.38
C LEU A 21 1.35 -8.73 6.96
N SER A 22 0.72 -9.80 6.50
CA SER A 22 -0.04 -9.84 5.25
C SER A 22 -1.48 -10.20 5.58
N ILE A 23 -2.40 -9.26 5.41
CA ILE A 23 -3.80 -9.44 5.79
C ILE A 23 -4.71 -8.82 4.74
N LYS A 24 -5.79 -9.54 4.39
CA LYS A 24 -6.85 -9.00 3.55
C LYS A 24 -7.74 -8.07 4.37
N CYS A 25 -8.01 -6.87 3.87
CA CYS A 25 -9.02 -6.02 4.47
C CYS A 25 -10.41 -6.60 4.22
N PRO A 26 -11.20 -6.95 5.26
CA PRO A 26 -12.55 -7.48 5.07
C PRO A 26 -13.53 -6.42 4.53
N ARG A 27 -13.16 -5.14 4.54
CA ARG A 27 -14.04 -4.03 4.14
C ARG A 27 -13.87 -3.63 2.67
N CYS A 28 -12.64 -3.53 2.18
CA CYS A 28 -12.37 -3.13 0.79
C CYS A 28 -11.74 -4.24 -0.06
N GLY A 29 -11.42 -5.40 0.52
CA GLY A 29 -10.85 -6.55 -0.19
C GLY A 29 -9.37 -6.45 -0.55
N VAL A 30 -8.73 -5.30 -0.34
CA VAL A 30 -7.30 -5.09 -0.63
C VAL A 30 -6.41 -5.98 0.25
N MET A 31 -5.37 -6.56 -0.35
CA MET A 31 -4.30 -7.26 0.37
C MET A 31 -3.32 -6.23 0.93
N ASN A 32 -3.17 -6.18 2.25
CA ASN A 32 -2.33 -5.23 2.95
C ASN A 32 -1.05 -5.93 3.41
N SER A 33 0.10 -5.51 2.88
CA SER A 33 1.43 -6.02 3.28
C SER A 33 2.17 -4.95 4.09
N LEU A 34 2.24 -5.14 5.41
CA LEU A 34 2.85 -4.21 6.34
C LEU A 34 4.15 -4.77 6.93
N ARG A 35 5.08 -3.87 7.22
CA ARG A 35 6.28 -4.13 8.01
C ARG A 35 6.24 -3.21 9.22
N ALA A 36 6.65 -3.71 10.39
CA ALA A 36 6.81 -2.83 11.53
C ALA A 36 7.79 -1.71 11.17
N GLU A 37 7.49 -0.51 11.66
CA GLU A 37 8.49 0.53 11.74
C GLU A 37 9.56 0.02 12.70
N SER A 38 10.71 -0.39 12.16
CA SER A 38 11.89 -0.64 12.98
C SER A 38 12.16 0.63 13.80
N PRO A 39 12.53 0.52 15.09
CA PRO A 39 12.86 1.68 15.90
C PRO A 39 13.83 2.56 15.11
N THR A 40 13.48 3.84 15.01
CA THR A 40 14.08 4.85 14.13
C THR A 40 15.58 4.64 14.00
N SER A 41 16.04 4.18 12.84
CA SER A 41 17.46 4.28 12.53
C SER A 41 17.79 5.77 12.50
N GLU A 42 18.76 6.20 13.31
CA GLU A 42 19.27 7.58 13.43
C GLU A 42 19.96 8.08 12.14
N ARG A 43 19.42 7.79 10.96
CA ARG A 43 19.96 8.28 9.69
C ARG A 43 19.04 9.32 9.08
N HIS A 44 19.49 10.56 9.22
CA HIS A 44 19.14 11.66 8.34
C HIS A 44 19.33 11.24 6.87
N GLY A 45 18.29 11.43 6.06
CA GLY A 45 18.40 11.49 4.60
C GLY A 45 17.88 10.27 3.85
N ALA A 46 16.57 10.25 3.59
CA ALA A 46 15.97 9.93 2.28
C ALA A 46 14.45 10.04 2.39
N SER A 47 13.82 10.81 1.51
CA SER A 47 12.36 10.94 1.43
C SER A 47 11.73 9.57 1.21
N ASN A 48 11.10 8.98 2.23
CA ASN A 48 10.25 7.81 2.06
C ASN A 48 8.96 8.24 1.34
N VAL A 49 9.02 8.27 0.01
CA VAL A 49 7.82 8.24 -0.83
C VAL A 49 7.27 6.81 -0.76
N THR A 50 6.64 6.46 0.36
CA THR A 50 5.88 5.22 0.50
C THR A 50 4.42 5.59 0.64
N GLY A 51 3.84 6.02 -0.47
CA GLY A 51 2.47 6.53 -0.48
C GLY A 51 1.96 6.88 -1.87
N THR A 52 2.30 6.10 -2.89
CA THR A 52 1.58 6.19 -4.17
C THR A 52 1.48 4.79 -4.74
N HIS A 53 0.37 4.14 -4.42
CA HIS A 53 -0.19 3.10 -5.26
C HIS A 53 -0.28 3.68 -6.67
N HIS A 54 0.68 3.31 -7.53
CA HIS A 54 0.60 3.59 -8.96
C HIS A 54 -0.53 2.72 -9.53
N GLY A 55 -1.77 3.16 -9.30
CA GLY A 55 -2.97 2.65 -9.92
C GLY A 55 -3.21 3.38 -11.24
N THR A 56 -2.26 3.31 -12.17
CA THR A 56 -2.54 3.64 -13.58
C THR A 56 -3.17 2.41 -14.21
N HIS A 57 -4.47 2.27 -13.99
CA HIS A 57 -5.32 1.47 -14.85
C HIS A 57 -5.55 2.26 -16.15
N HIS A 58 -4.53 2.30 -17.01
CA HIS A 58 -4.73 2.72 -18.40
C HIS A 58 -4.99 1.48 -19.25
N SER A 59 -6.27 1.33 -19.57
CA SER A 59 -6.94 0.31 -20.37
C SER A 59 -6.12 -0.17 -21.57
N LEU A 60 -5.83 -1.48 -21.62
CA LEU A 60 -5.35 -2.17 -22.80
C LEU A 60 -6.52 -2.47 -23.74
N ASP A 61 -7.05 -1.49 -24.47
CA ASP A 61 -7.81 -1.77 -25.70
C ASP A 61 -8.14 -0.51 -26.51
N ARG A 62 -7.42 -0.29 -27.63
CA ARG A 62 -8.05 0.12 -28.89
C ARG A 62 -7.06 -0.02 -30.06
N ARG A 63 -7.33 -0.97 -30.95
CA ARG A 63 -6.80 -0.96 -32.32
C ARG A 63 -7.24 0.35 -32.97
N GLN A 64 -6.31 1.18 -33.42
CA GLN A 64 -6.59 2.21 -34.42
C GLN A 64 -5.64 2.01 -35.60
N THR A 65 -6.26 1.66 -36.72
CA THR A 65 -5.67 1.53 -38.05
C THR A 65 -5.00 2.85 -38.45
N PRO A 66 -3.81 2.84 -39.07
CA PRO A 66 -3.24 4.06 -39.62
C PRO A 66 -4.06 4.48 -40.84
N SER A 67 -4.57 5.70 -40.85
CA SER A 67 -5.11 6.32 -42.05
C SER A 67 -4.06 7.25 -42.67
N ARG A 68 -3.65 6.83 -43.88
CA ARG A 68 -2.96 7.54 -44.95
C ARG A 68 -1.43 7.56 -44.94
#